data_AF-A0A924VEI2-F1
#
_entry.id   AF-A0A924VEI2-F1
#
_cell.length_a   1.000
_cell.length_b   1.000
_cell.length_c   1.000
_cell.angle_alpha   90.00
_cell.angle_beta   90.00
_cell.angle_gamma   90.00
#
_symmetry.space_group_name_H-M   'P 1'
#
loop_
_entity.id
_entity.type
_entity.pdbx_description
1 polymer ?
#
loop_
_entity_poly.entity_id
_entity_poly.type
_entity_poly.pdbx_seq_one_letter_code
_entity_poly.pdbx_strand_id
1 'polypeptide(L)'
;IIARMDSVLTSVNSTLSPEFQRNFDKSFASIARTLETLEGTTKTVDGLVTTQSSKIAGIMSNLESITGNFKNNNSKITTIMNNFEKLSDDVAKANFAQTIGEANKAVADLQTIVNKVNTGQGTLGQLINDEKMYNNLNNASANLDKLMIDLKANPKRYVSFSVFGGKKD
;
A
#
# COMPACT_ATOMS: atom_id res chain seq x y z
N ILE A 1 -62.33 -16.88 73.69
CA ILE A 1 -62.12 -17.85 72.60
C ILE A 1 -62.96 -17.47 71.38
N ILE A 2 -64.27 -17.25 71.53
CA ILE A 2 -65.21 -16.89 70.44
C ILE A 2 -64.76 -15.63 69.65
N ALA A 3 -64.46 -14.51 70.30
CA ALA A 3 -63.99 -13.29 69.60
C ALA A 3 -62.69 -13.48 68.77
N ARG A 4 -61.81 -14.41 69.18
CA ARG A 4 -60.60 -14.74 68.41
C ARG A 4 -60.92 -15.63 67.22
N MET A 5 -61.91 -16.53 67.34
CA MET A 5 -62.41 -17.33 66.23
C MET A 5 -63.07 -16.44 65.18
N ASP A 6 -63.86 -15.45 65.58
CA ASP A 6 -64.47 -14.50 64.64
C ASP A 6 -63.42 -13.66 63.90
N SER A 7 -62.36 -13.21 64.58
CA SER A 7 -61.23 -12.55 63.91
C SER A 7 -60.51 -13.47 62.93
N VAL A 8 -60.25 -14.74 63.30
CA VAL A 8 -59.61 -15.72 62.40
C VAL A 8 -60.48 -16.01 61.18
N LEU A 9 -61.78 -16.21 61.37
CA LEU A 9 -62.73 -16.43 60.28
C LEU A 9 -62.86 -15.21 59.37
N THR A 10 -62.83 -14.00 59.93
CA THR A 10 -62.82 -12.75 59.16
C THR A 10 -61.53 -12.58 58.36
N SER A 11 -60.37 -12.90 58.95
CA SER A 11 -59.07 -12.87 58.24
C SER A 11 -59.04 -13.90 57.12
N VAL A 12 -59.49 -15.13 57.36
CA VAL A 12 -59.59 -16.18 56.32
C VAL A 12 -60.56 -15.78 55.21
N ASN A 13 -61.72 -15.20 55.55
CA ASN A 13 -62.70 -14.74 54.57
C ASN A 13 -62.19 -13.53 53.75
N SER A 14 -61.38 -12.65 54.36
CA SER A 14 -60.72 -11.55 53.66
C SER A 14 -59.63 -12.03 52.71
N THR A 15 -58.83 -13.04 53.12
CA THR A 15 -57.84 -13.70 52.26
C THR A 15 -58.47 -14.53 51.15
N LEU A 16 -59.63 -15.14 51.38
CA LEU A 16 -60.41 -15.86 50.37
C LEU A 16 -61.42 -14.97 49.65
N SER A 17 -61.31 -13.64 49.80
CA SER A 17 -62.21 -12.72 49.12
C SER A 17 -62.08 -12.88 47.60
N PRO A 18 -63.18 -12.73 46.85
CA PRO A 18 -63.13 -12.75 45.39
C PRO A 18 -62.16 -11.73 44.79
N GLU A 19 -61.94 -10.61 45.50
CA GLU A 19 -60.97 -9.58 45.10
C GLU A 19 -59.52 -10.07 45.22
N PHE A 20 -59.16 -10.70 46.34
CA PHE A 20 -57.82 -11.28 46.51
C PHE A 20 -57.54 -12.35 45.45
N GLN A 21 -58.48 -13.29 45.24
CA GLN A 21 -58.35 -14.34 44.23
C GLN A 21 -58.15 -13.75 42.82
N ARG A 22 -58.98 -12.77 42.44
CA ARG A 22 -58.85 -12.08 41.15
C ARG A 22 -57.50 -11.38 40.98
N ASN A 23 -57.02 -10.70 42.01
CA ASN A 23 -55.73 -10.00 41.98
C ASN A 23 -54.55 -10.99 41.95
N PHE A 24 -54.68 -12.12 42.65
CA PHE A 24 -53.72 -13.22 42.62
C PHE A 24 -53.63 -13.85 41.22
N ASP A 25 -54.77 -14.18 40.60
CA ASP A 25 -54.84 -14.74 39.25
C ASP A 25 -54.23 -13.79 38.21
N LYS A 26 -54.55 -12.49 38.29
CA LYS A 26 -53.94 -11.46 37.45
C LYS A 26 -52.43 -11.39 37.62
N SER A 27 -51.94 -11.48 38.86
CA SER A 27 -50.50 -11.44 39.16
C SER A 27 -49.80 -12.66 38.58
N PHE A 28 -50.38 -13.85 38.73
CA PHE A 28 -49.85 -15.09 38.15
C PHE A 28 -49.80 -15.02 36.61
N ALA A 29 -50.87 -14.52 35.98
CA ALA A 29 -50.91 -14.31 34.53
C ALA A 29 -49.84 -13.30 34.05
N SER A 30 -49.63 -12.20 34.80
CA SER A 30 -48.56 -11.24 34.50
C SER A 30 -47.16 -11.82 34.67
N ILE A 31 -46.94 -12.66 35.69
CA ILE A 31 -45.67 -13.37 35.89
C ILE A 31 -45.41 -14.32 34.72
N ALA A 32 -46.39 -15.11 34.32
CA ALA A 32 -46.27 -16.02 33.18
C ALA A 32 -45.86 -15.26 31.89
N ARG A 33 -46.52 -14.13 31.60
CA ARG A 33 -46.17 -13.28 30.45
C ARG A 33 -44.76 -12.68 30.56
N THR A 34 -44.35 -12.31 31.77
CA THR A 34 -42.99 -11.79 32.02
C THR A 34 -41.94 -12.86 31.77
N LEU A 35 -42.18 -14.10 32.19
CA LEU A 35 -41.28 -15.23 31.96
C LEU A 35 -41.18 -15.56 30.47
N GLU A 36 -42.29 -15.53 29.73
CA GLU A 36 -42.29 -15.71 28.27
C GLU A 36 -41.48 -14.61 27.56
N THR A 37 -41.67 -13.34 27.97
CA THR A 37 -40.92 -12.20 27.44
C THR A 37 -39.43 -12.32 27.76
N LEU A 38 -39.10 -12.77 28.97
CA LEU A 38 -37.73 -12.99 29.41
C LEU A 38 -37.07 -14.11 28.59
N GLU A 39 -37.77 -15.22 28.35
CA GLU A 39 -37.27 -16.31 27.50
C GLU A 39 -36.95 -15.82 26.08
N GLY A 40 -37.86 -15.05 25.47
CA GLY A 40 -37.63 -14.45 24.14
C GLY A 40 -36.45 -13.47 24.13
N THR A 41 -36.31 -12.67 25.20
CA THR A 41 -35.19 -11.75 25.36
C THR A 41 -33.87 -12.50 25.48
N THR A 42 -33.82 -13.56 26.30
CA THR A 42 -32.62 -14.39 26.47
C THR A 42 -32.22 -15.06 25.15
N LYS A 43 -33.18 -15.59 24.38
CA LYS A 43 -32.90 -16.12 23.02
C LYS A 43 -32.35 -15.05 22.08
N THR A 44 -32.88 -13.84 22.13
CA THR A 44 -32.38 -12.72 21.33
C THR A 44 -30.94 -12.35 21.72
N VAL A 45 -30.66 -12.27 23.02
CA VAL A 45 -29.32 -12.00 23.56
C VAL A 45 -28.33 -13.10 23.14
N ASP A 46 -28.73 -14.36 23.24
CA ASP A 46 -27.90 -15.51 22.81
C ASP A 46 -27.55 -15.45 21.31
N GLY A 47 -28.56 -15.15 20.48
CA GLY A 47 -28.35 -14.95 19.04
C GLY A 47 -27.43 -13.76 18.72
N LEU A 48 -27.56 -12.66 19.46
CA LEU A 48 -26.67 -11.50 19.35
C LEU A 48 -25.23 -11.87 19.74
N VAL A 49 -25.04 -12.51 20.88
CA VAL A 49 -23.71 -12.93 21.37
C VAL A 49 -23.05 -13.87 20.35
N THR A 50 -23.78 -14.85 19.83
CA THR A 50 -23.29 -15.77 18.81
C THR A 50 -22.88 -15.05 17.53
N THR A 51 -23.74 -14.15 17.04
CA THR A 51 -23.47 -13.38 15.81
C THR A 51 -22.27 -12.46 15.96
N GLN A 52 -22.17 -11.75 17.08
CA GLN A 52 -21.05 -10.83 17.32
C GLN A 52 -19.74 -11.58 17.56
N SER A 53 -19.77 -12.74 18.22
CA SER A 53 -18.58 -13.59 18.38
C SER A 53 -18.01 -14.02 17.03
N SER A 54 -18.87 -14.41 16.09
CA SER A 54 -18.47 -14.75 14.71
C SER A 54 -17.87 -13.55 13.97
N LYS A 55 -18.48 -12.36 14.07
CA LYS A 55 -17.94 -11.13 13.47
C LYS A 55 -16.58 -10.76 14.05
N ILE A 56 -16.42 -10.85 15.37
CA ILE A 56 -15.15 -10.58 16.06
C ILE A 56 -14.07 -11.56 15.59
N ALA A 57 -14.39 -12.85 15.47
CA ALA A 57 -13.46 -13.84 14.93
C ALA A 57 -13.02 -13.50 13.49
N GLY A 58 -13.95 -13.06 12.65
CA GLY A 58 -13.63 -12.57 11.30
C GLY A 58 -12.73 -11.34 11.30
N ILE A 59 -12.97 -10.38 12.19
CA ILE A 59 -12.10 -9.18 12.35
C ILE A 59 -10.69 -9.60 12.80
N MET A 60 -10.59 -10.51 13.78
CA MET A 60 -9.30 -11.01 14.26
C MET A 60 -8.52 -11.72 13.14
N SER A 61 -9.18 -12.59 12.38
CA SER A 61 -8.55 -13.27 11.23
C SER A 61 -8.06 -12.27 10.17
N ASN A 62 -8.84 -11.23 9.87
CA ASN A 62 -8.41 -10.18 8.96
C ASN A 62 -7.20 -9.39 9.51
N LEU A 63 -7.19 -9.08 10.81
CA LEU A 63 -6.05 -8.40 11.45
C LEU A 63 -4.79 -9.27 11.44
N GLU A 64 -4.90 -10.57 11.68
CA GLU A 64 -3.78 -11.52 11.57
C GLU A 64 -3.23 -11.57 10.14
N SER A 65 -4.12 -11.59 9.14
CA SER A 65 -3.71 -11.53 7.72
C SER A 65 -3.01 -10.22 7.38
N ILE A 66 -3.55 -9.08 7.80
CA ILE A 66 -2.95 -7.75 7.56
C ILE A 66 -1.57 -7.66 8.23
N THR A 67 -1.50 -7.98 9.52
CA THR A 67 -0.24 -7.92 10.29
C THR A 67 0.80 -8.93 9.78
N GLY A 68 0.36 -10.12 9.35
CA GLY A 68 1.19 -11.10 8.66
C GLY A 68 1.74 -10.58 7.33
N ASN A 69 0.90 -9.92 6.51
CA ASN A 69 1.34 -9.27 5.27
C ASN A 69 2.36 -8.16 5.54
N PHE A 70 2.14 -7.31 6.55
CA PHE A 70 3.11 -6.29 6.95
C PHE A 70 4.44 -6.93 7.37
N LYS A 71 4.40 -7.95 8.23
CA LYS A 71 5.60 -8.68 8.68
C LYS A 71 6.37 -9.28 7.49
N ASN A 72 5.67 -9.93 6.57
CA ASN A 72 6.26 -10.59 5.41
C ASN A 72 6.86 -9.60 4.40
N ASN A 73 6.34 -8.38 4.33
CA ASN A 73 6.83 -7.35 3.40
C ASN A 73 7.84 -6.39 4.02
N ASN A 74 8.05 -6.41 5.34
CA ASN A 74 8.97 -5.48 6.01
C ASN A 74 10.39 -5.53 5.42
N SER A 75 10.94 -6.72 5.19
CA SER A 75 12.27 -6.89 4.57
C SER A 75 12.34 -6.35 3.13
N LYS A 76 11.26 -6.52 2.35
CA LYS A 76 11.18 -5.99 0.98
C LYS A 76 11.14 -4.47 1.01
N ILE A 77 10.35 -3.88 1.91
CA ILE A 77 10.26 -2.42 2.10
C ILE A 77 11.63 -1.86 2.49
N THR A 78 12.32 -2.47 3.46
CA THR A 78 13.68 -2.07 3.85
C THR A 78 14.64 -2.16 2.67
N THR A 79 14.56 -3.22 1.87
CA THR A 79 15.40 -3.38 0.67
C THR A 79 15.13 -2.29 -0.37
N ILE A 80 13.85 -1.96 -0.62
CA ILE A 80 13.45 -0.88 -1.53
C ILE A 80 13.98 0.46 -1.02
N MET A 81 13.85 0.74 0.28
CA MET A 81 14.34 1.98 0.88
C MET A 81 15.86 2.10 0.74
N ASN A 82 16.61 1.04 1.04
CA ASN A 82 18.07 1.04 0.88
C ASN A 82 18.50 1.20 -0.59
N ASN A 83 17.80 0.54 -1.52
CA ASN A 83 18.06 0.70 -2.94
C ASN A 83 17.77 2.13 -3.42
N PHE A 84 16.70 2.74 -2.90
CA PHE A 84 16.34 4.12 -3.22
C PHE A 84 17.34 5.12 -2.66
N GLU A 85 17.80 4.94 -1.42
CA GLU A 85 18.87 5.74 -0.82
C GLU A 85 20.13 5.68 -1.67
N LYS A 86 20.61 4.47 -1.99
CA LYS A 86 21.80 4.30 -2.84
C LYS A 86 21.63 4.93 -4.22
N LEU A 87 20.48 4.72 -4.86
CA LEU A 87 20.20 5.33 -6.16
C LEU A 87 20.19 6.86 -6.08
N SER A 88 19.53 7.42 -5.06
CA SER A 88 19.49 8.86 -4.82
C SER A 88 20.90 9.42 -4.65
N ASP A 89 21.75 8.71 -3.90
CA ASP A 89 23.16 9.03 -3.71
C ASP A 89 23.97 8.97 -5.00
N ASP A 90 23.84 7.89 -5.78
CA ASP A 90 24.57 7.68 -7.03
C ASP A 90 24.17 8.76 -8.06
N VAL A 91 22.88 9.13 -8.13
CA VAL A 91 22.38 10.21 -9.00
C VAL A 91 22.87 11.57 -8.53
N ALA A 92 22.87 11.85 -7.22
CA ALA A 92 23.38 13.10 -6.67
C ALA A 92 24.90 13.28 -6.93
N LYS A 93 25.65 12.18 -6.96
CA LYS A 93 27.09 12.17 -7.27
C LYS A 93 27.38 12.21 -8.78
N ALA A 94 26.40 11.89 -9.63
CA ALA A 94 26.60 11.85 -11.08
C ALA A 94 26.77 13.25 -11.67
N ASN A 95 27.95 13.52 -12.24
CA ASN A 95 28.23 14.80 -12.90
C ASN A 95 27.83 14.76 -14.38
N PHE A 96 26.53 14.63 -14.65
CA PHE A 96 26.00 14.61 -16.02
C PHE A 96 26.38 15.86 -16.82
N ALA A 97 26.43 17.02 -16.16
CA ALA A 97 26.85 18.26 -16.81
C ALA A 97 28.29 18.17 -17.35
N GLN A 98 29.22 17.63 -16.55
CA GLN A 98 30.59 17.39 -16.99
C GLN A 98 30.66 16.35 -18.11
N THR A 99 30.00 15.19 -17.98
CA THR A 99 29.99 14.15 -19.02
C THR A 99 29.46 14.68 -20.35
N ILE A 100 28.37 15.45 -20.33
CA ILE A 100 27.81 16.11 -21.52
C ILE A 100 28.81 17.14 -22.07
N GLY A 101 29.46 17.91 -21.20
CA GLY A 101 30.51 18.85 -21.60
C GLY A 101 31.69 18.19 -22.30
N GLU A 102 32.20 17.09 -21.74
CA GLU A 102 33.30 16.30 -22.32
C GLU A 102 32.90 15.65 -23.64
N ALA A 103 31.67 15.13 -23.75
CA ALA A 103 31.14 14.60 -25.00
C ALA A 103 31.03 15.67 -26.09
N ASN A 104 30.50 16.85 -25.76
CA ASN A 104 30.44 18.00 -26.68
C ASN A 104 31.85 18.40 -27.16
N LYS A 105 32.84 18.39 -26.25
CA LYS A 105 34.23 18.69 -26.61
C LYS A 105 34.80 17.65 -27.57
N ALA A 106 34.60 16.36 -27.31
CA ALA A 106 35.06 15.29 -28.19
C ALA A 106 34.44 15.40 -29.61
N VAL A 107 33.16 15.76 -29.70
CA VAL A 107 32.49 16.03 -30.98
C VAL A 107 33.12 17.24 -31.69
N ALA A 108 33.39 18.32 -30.97
CA ALA A 108 34.05 19.50 -31.55
C ALA A 108 35.49 19.20 -32.05
N ASP A 109 36.25 18.39 -31.31
CA ASP A 109 37.59 17.96 -31.70
C ASP A 109 37.54 17.07 -32.96
N LEU A 110 36.58 16.14 -33.03
CA LEU A 110 36.33 15.33 -34.22
C LEU A 110 35.96 16.19 -35.43
N GLN A 111 35.06 17.16 -35.26
CA GLN A 111 34.68 18.11 -36.31
C GLN A 111 35.90 18.87 -36.83
N THR A 112 36.82 19.25 -35.92
CA THR A 112 38.08 19.93 -36.28
C THR A 112 38.99 19.03 -37.11
N ILE A 113 39.11 17.75 -36.77
CA ILE A 113 39.89 16.77 -37.55
C ILE A 113 39.29 16.60 -38.95
N VAL A 114 37.96 16.44 -39.05
CA VAL A 114 37.24 16.33 -40.33
C VAL A 114 37.49 17.57 -41.19
N ASN A 115 37.45 18.76 -40.61
CA ASN A 115 37.72 20.01 -41.34
C ASN A 115 39.17 20.13 -41.82
N LYS A 116 40.16 19.67 -41.02
CA LYS A 116 41.58 19.65 -41.42
C LYS A 116 41.84 18.67 -42.56
N VAL A 117 41.19 17.51 -42.54
CA VAL A 117 41.20 16.55 -43.65
C VAL A 117 40.58 17.17 -44.90
N ASN A 118 39.39 17.79 -44.78
CA ASN A 118 38.69 18.45 -45.90
C ASN A 118 39.53 19.56 -46.57
N THR A 119 40.31 20.29 -45.77
CA THR A 119 41.16 21.40 -46.25
C THR A 119 42.56 20.95 -46.70
N GLY A 120 42.86 19.64 -46.65
CA GLY A 120 44.16 19.09 -47.06
C GLY A 120 45.34 19.52 -46.17
N GLN A 121 45.08 19.98 -44.94
CA GLN A 121 46.12 20.50 -44.07
C GLN A 121 46.83 19.38 -43.27
N GLY A 122 48.15 19.29 -43.41
CA GLY A 122 49.02 18.39 -42.63
C GLY A 122 49.35 17.04 -43.31
N THR A 123 50.27 16.28 -42.72
CA THR A 123 50.73 14.97 -43.24
C THR A 123 49.62 13.92 -43.32
N LEU A 124 48.60 14.03 -42.46
CA LEU A 124 47.38 13.21 -42.48
C LEU A 124 46.43 13.59 -43.62
N GLY A 125 46.29 14.88 -43.96
CA GLY A 125 45.56 15.32 -45.15
C GLY A 125 46.25 14.94 -46.45
N GLN A 126 47.57 14.70 -46.41
CA GLN A 126 48.35 14.12 -47.51
C GLN A 126 48.26 12.58 -47.59
N LEU A 127 47.88 11.90 -46.50
CA LEU A 127 47.79 10.43 -46.41
C LEU A 127 46.36 9.89 -46.57
N ILE A 128 45.35 10.61 -46.08
CA ILE A 128 43.94 10.21 -46.10
C ILE A 128 43.23 11.00 -47.19
N ASN A 129 43.20 10.44 -48.40
CA ASN A 129 42.39 10.90 -49.51
C ASN A 129 41.28 9.88 -49.85
N ASP A 130 40.87 9.08 -48.85
CA ASP A 130 39.77 8.13 -48.99
C ASP A 130 38.45 8.82 -48.63
N GLU A 131 37.70 9.18 -49.66
CA GLU A 131 36.37 9.80 -49.60
C GLU A 131 35.41 9.01 -48.69
N LYS A 132 35.57 7.68 -48.60
CA LYS A 132 34.76 6.81 -47.74
C LYS A 132 35.07 7.02 -46.26
N MET A 133 36.33 7.18 -45.89
CA MET A 133 36.76 7.48 -44.52
C MET A 133 36.23 8.84 -44.08
N TYR A 134 36.34 9.84 -44.94
CA TYR A 134 35.81 11.19 -44.71
C TYR A 134 34.30 11.16 -44.47
N ASN A 135 33.55 10.54 -45.38
CA ASN A 135 32.09 10.41 -45.26
C ASN A 135 31.68 9.66 -43.99
N ASN A 136 32.42 8.61 -43.62
CA ASN A 136 32.15 7.87 -42.38
C ASN A 136 32.38 8.71 -41.12
N LEU A 137 33.47 9.48 -41.04
CA LEU A 137 33.73 10.37 -39.89
C LEU A 137 32.73 11.51 -39.78
N ASN A 138 32.35 12.12 -40.92
CA ASN A 138 31.36 13.19 -40.95
C ASN A 138 29.99 12.67 -40.50
N ASN A 139 29.57 11.51 -41.01
CA ASN A 139 28.34 10.85 -40.58
C ASN A 139 28.37 10.44 -39.10
N ALA A 140 29.51 9.93 -38.61
CA ALA A 140 29.69 9.59 -37.19
C ALA A 140 29.55 10.83 -36.29
N SER A 141 30.18 11.94 -36.67
CA SER A 141 30.10 13.21 -35.93
C SER A 141 28.67 13.76 -35.90
N ALA A 142 27.98 13.75 -37.05
CA ALA A 142 26.58 14.19 -37.13
C ALA A 142 25.62 13.29 -36.33
N ASN A 143 25.87 11.97 -36.29
CA ASN A 143 25.06 11.05 -35.50
C ASN A 143 25.30 11.22 -33.99
N LEU A 144 26.54 11.47 -33.57
CA LEU A 144 26.88 11.76 -32.18
C LEU A 144 26.26 13.06 -31.69
N ASP A 145 26.28 14.12 -32.51
CA ASP A 145 25.65 15.40 -32.19
C ASP A 145 24.14 15.23 -31.97
N LYS A 146 23.46 14.52 -32.87
CA LYS A 146 22.03 14.19 -32.73
C LYS A 146 21.74 13.39 -31.46
N LEU A 147 22.57 12.40 -31.14
CA LEU A 147 22.42 11.62 -29.92
C LEU A 147 22.59 12.50 -28.68
N MET A 148 23.55 13.43 -28.69
CA MET A 148 23.78 14.35 -27.57
C MET A 148 22.58 15.29 -27.35
N ILE A 149 22.02 15.83 -28.44
CA ILE A 149 20.81 16.65 -28.41
C ILE A 149 19.63 15.84 -27.85
N ASP A 150 19.42 14.61 -28.34
CA ASP A 150 18.31 13.77 -27.87
C ASP A 150 18.50 13.34 -26.42
N LEU A 151 19.72 13.00 -25.98
CA LEU A 151 20.00 12.67 -24.59
C LEU A 151 19.71 13.86 -23.66
N LYS A 152 20.05 15.08 -24.08
CA LYS A 152 19.77 16.31 -23.32
C LYS A 152 18.27 16.61 -23.25
N ALA A 153 17.53 16.41 -24.35
CA ALA A 153 16.09 16.65 -24.39
C ALA A 153 15.29 15.53 -23.70
N ASN A 154 15.75 14.28 -23.79
CA ASN A 154 15.04 13.07 -23.40
C ASN A 154 15.89 12.11 -22.56
N PRO A 155 16.45 12.54 -21.42
CA PRO A 155 17.38 11.72 -20.62
C PRO A 155 16.78 10.38 -20.16
N LYS A 156 15.46 10.31 -19.96
CA LYS A 156 14.73 9.10 -19.55
C LYS A 156 14.78 7.94 -20.55
N ARG A 157 15.05 8.20 -21.84
CA ARG A 157 15.17 7.12 -22.85
C ARG A 157 16.44 6.28 -22.69
N TYR A 158 17.45 6.84 -22.04
CA TYR A 158 18.81 6.27 -21.99
C TYR A 158 19.25 5.89 -20.58
N VAL A 159 18.54 6.37 -19.55
CA VAL A 159 18.77 6.01 -18.16
C VAL A 159 17.52 5.34 -17.60
N SER A 160 17.58 4.04 -17.39
CA SER A 160 16.52 3.26 -16.73
C SER A 160 17.02 2.75 -15.38
N PHE A 161 16.21 2.95 -14.34
CA PHE A 161 16.53 2.50 -12.99
C PHE A 161 15.67 1.28 -12.63
N SER A 162 16.31 0.18 -12.23
CA SER A 162 15.60 -0.97 -11.67
C SER A 162 15.58 -0.87 -10.15
N VAL A 163 14.38 -0.79 -9.57
CA VAL A 163 14.16 -0.65 -8.12
C VAL A 163 14.24 -2.00 -7.39
N PHE A 164 14.32 -3.10 -8.14
CA PHE A 164 14.37 -4.45 -7.62
C PHE A 164 15.72 -5.08 -7.96
N GLY A 165 16.70 -4.85 -7.09
CA GLY A 165 17.98 -5.53 -7.12
C GLY A 165 17.82 -6.99 -6.71
N GLY A 166 17.93 -7.92 -7.67
CA GLY A 166 18.03 -9.33 -7.37
C GLY A 166 19.33 -9.61 -6.63
N LYS A 167 19.25 -10.13 -5.40
CA LYS A 167 20.38 -10.78 -4.74
C LYS A 167 20.81 -11.96 -5.61
N LYS A 168 22.06 -11.96 -6.05
CA LYS A 168 22.73 -13.19 -6.47
C LYS A 168 23.30 -13.81 -5.19
N ASP A 169 22.89 -15.04 -4.92
CA ASP A 169 23.54 -15.92 -3.94
C ASP A 169 25.00 -16.20 -4.34
#